data_AF-A0A451BKR2-F1
#
_entry.id   AF-A0A451BKR2-F1
#
_cell.length_a   1.000
_cell.length_b   1.000
_cell.length_c   1.000
_cell.angle_alpha   90.00
_cell.angle_beta   90.00
_cell.angle_gamma   90.00
#
_symmetry.space_group_name_H-M   'P 1'
#
loop_
_entity.id
_entity.type
_entity.pdbx_description
1 polymer ?
#
loop_
_entity_poly.entity_id
_entity_poly.type
_entity_poly.pdbx_seq_one_letter_code
_entity_poly.pdbx_strand_id
1 'polypeptide(L)'
;MTVRFAGVIGAILGGLRAVAVSDTLNGFWPLVGRDEAYGTLARGVLPPALTGFFAAAMAGAIPSSFNSALNSTCTLFSLGVYKPFFNKGADDAAVIRSGKVFGWNR
;
A
#
# COMPACT_ATOMS: atom_id res chain seq x y z
N MET A 1 -50.01 -21.96 1.21
CA MET A 1 -48.78 -22.60 1.75
C MET A 1 -47.74 -22.91 0.66
N THR A 2 -48.16 -23.24 -0.56
CA THR A 2 -47.31 -23.67 -1.70
C THR A 2 -46.30 -22.63 -2.24
N VAL A 3 -46.66 -21.35 -2.29
CA VAL A 3 -45.77 -20.29 -2.86
C VAL A 3 -44.52 -20.04 -2.00
N ARG A 4 -44.61 -20.25 -0.68
CA ARG A 4 -43.48 -20.07 0.24
C ARG A 4 -42.40 -21.14 0.06
N PHE A 5 -42.80 -22.37 -0.30
CA PHE A 5 -41.86 -23.46 -0.55
C PHE A 5 -41.13 -23.29 -1.89
N ALA A 6 -41.80 -22.82 -2.94
CA ALA A 6 -41.17 -22.53 -4.22
C ALA A 6 -40.08 -21.44 -4.11
N GLY A 7 -40.34 -20.39 -3.31
CA GLY A 7 -39.35 -19.33 -3.05
C GLY A 7 -38.10 -19.83 -2.30
N VAL A 8 -38.28 -20.73 -1.34
CA VAL A 8 -37.17 -21.34 -0.59
C VAL A 8 -36.30 -22.20 -1.51
N ILE A 9 -36.90 -23.01 -2.39
CA ILE A 9 -36.17 -23.85 -3.35
C ILE A 9 -35.40 -22.97 -4.35
N GLY A 10 -36.01 -21.89 -4.85
CA GLY A 10 -35.35 -20.93 -5.73
C GLY A 10 -34.16 -20.22 -5.06
N ALA A 11 -34.31 -19.85 -3.78
CA ALA A 11 -33.23 -19.22 -3.01
C ALA A 11 -32.06 -20.19 -2.76
N ILE A 12 -32.33 -21.47 -2.50
CA ILE A 12 -31.30 -22.50 -2.32
C ILE A 12 -30.55 -22.75 -3.63
N LEU A 13 -31.26 -22.88 -4.75
CA LEU A 13 -30.63 -23.05 -6.07
C LEU A 13 -29.82 -21.81 -6.50
N GLY A 14 -30.33 -20.61 -6.20
CA GLY A 14 -29.62 -19.35 -6.44
C GLY A 14 -28.35 -19.24 -5.58
N GLY A 15 -28.43 -19.59 -4.29
CA GLY A 15 -27.29 -19.64 -3.38
C GLY A 15 -26.22 -20.64 -3.82
N LEU A 16 -26.63 -21.82 -4.30
CA LEU A 16 -25.70 -22.84 -4.78
C LEU A 16 -24.99 -22.42 -6.08
N ARG A 17 -25.68 -21.71 -6.98
CA ARG A 17 -25.06 -21.10 -8.17
C ARG A 17 -24.07 -20.00 -7.79
N ALA A 18 -24.41 -19.18 -6.80
CA ALA A 18 -23.52 -18.13 -6.30
C ALA A 18 -22.25 -18.72 -5.67
N VAL A 19 -22.36 -19.82 -4.92
CA VAL A 19 -21.21 -20.56 -4.38
C VAL A 19 -20.35 -21.14 -5.51
N ALA A 20 -20.94 -21.79 -6.51
CA ALA A 20 -20.18 -22.33 -7.64
C ALA A 20 -19.42 -21.26 -8.46
N VAL A 21 -20.01 -20.08 -8.63
CA VAL A 21 -19.34 -18.92 -9.25
C VAL A 21 -18.23 -18.38 -8.35
N SER A 22 -18.49 -18.27 -7.03
CA SER A 22 -17.49 -17.84 -6.06
C SER A 22 -16.30 -18.79 -6.01
N ASP A 23 -16.50 -20.10 -6.11
CA ASP A 23 -15.42 -21.09 -6.12
C ASP A 23 -14.58 -21.03 -7.41
N THR A 24 -15.23 -20.74 -8.54
CA THR A 24 -14.53 -20.51 -9.83
C THR A 24 -13.67 -19.24 -9.76
N LEU A 25 -14.18 -18.17 -9.16
CA LEU A 25 -13.45 -16.92 -8.94
C LEU A 25 -12.38 -17.06 -7.85
N ASN A 26 -12.62 -17.85 -6.80
CA ASN A 26 -11.64 -18.18 -5.76
C ASN A 26 -10.50 -19.05 -6.27
N GLY A 27 -10.67 -19.76 -7.40
CA GLY A 27 -9.58 -20.44 -8.11
C GLY A 27 -8.75 -19.50 -9.00
N PHE A 28 -9.31 -18.35 -9.38
CA PHE A 28 -8.69 -17.37 -10.28
C PHE A 28 -7.96 -16.26 -9.52
N TRP A 29 -8.55 -15.80 -8.41
CA TRP A 29 -7.99 -14.77 -7.53
C TRP A 29 -6.60 -15.09 -6.93
N PRO A 30 -6.25 -16.35 -6.60
CA PRO A 30 -4.93 -16.69 -6.06
C PRO A 30 -3.82 -16.67 -7.12
N LEU A 31 -4.16 -16.67 -8.41
CA LEU A 31 -3.17 -16.77 -9.49
C LEU A 31 -2.57 -15.41 -9.87
N VAL A 32 -3.22 -14.32 -9.46
CA VAL A 32 -2.67 -12.97 -9.51
C VAL A 32 -2.38 -12.58 -8.07
N GLY A 33 -1.10 -12.51 -7.70
CA GLY A 33 -0.73 -11.93 -6.42
C GLY A 33 -1.40 -10.56 -6.30
N ARG A 34 -2.07 -10.28 -5.18
CA ARG A 34 -2.80 -9.00 -5.00
C ARG A 34 -1.92 -7.78 -5.28
N ASP A 35 -0.61 -7.92 -5.07
CA ASP A 35 0.41 -6.89 -5.33
C ASP A 35 0.73 -6.72 -6.83
N GLU A 36 0.53 -7.77 -7.63
CA GLU A 36 0.78 -7.78 -9.08
C GLU A 36 -0.42 -7.31 -9.91
N ALA A 37 -1.61 -7.26 -9.30
CA ALA A 37 -2.84 -6.88 -9.98
C ALA A 37 -2.74 -5.50 -10.63
N TYR A 38 -2.16 -4.52 -9.92
CA TYR A 38 -2.01 -3.16 -10.42
C TYR A 38 -1.05 -3.09 -11.63
N GLY A 39 0.07 -3.81 -11.58
CA GLY A 39 1.03 -3.89 -12.69
C GLY A 39 0.46 -4.62 -13.91
N THR A 40 -0.31 -5.69 -13.69
CA THR A 40 -0.95 -6.46 -14.76
C THR A 40 -2.04 -5.65 -15.47
N LEU A 41 -2.83 -4.90 -14.70
CA LEU A 41 -3.83 -3.97 -15.25
C LEU A 41 -3.16 -2.83 -16.03
N ALA A 42 -2.10 -2.22 -15.50
CA ALA A 42 -1.36 -1.19 -16.21
C ALA A 42 -0.80 -1.69 -17.54
N ARG A 43 -0.27 -2.93 -17.59
CA ARG A 43 0.19 -3.54 -18.84
C ARG A 43 -0.95 -3.85 -19.82
N GLY A 44 -2.13 -4.22 -19.33
CA GLY A 44 -3.30 -4.51 -20.16
C GLY A 44 -3.97 -3.26 -20.74
N VAL A 45 -3.85 -2.11 -20.07
CA VAL A 45 -4.51 -0.85 -20.45
C VAL A 45 -3.59 0.07 -21.25
N LEU A 46 -2.28 0.09 -20.98
CA LEU A 46 -1.36 1.02 -21.61
C LEU A 46 -0.62 0.43 -22.84
N PRO A 47 -0.30 1.26 -23.86
CA PRO A 47 0.64 0.91 -24.93
C PRO A 47 2.04 0.58 -24.40
N PRO A 48 2.84 -0.24 -25.13
CA PRO A 48 4.14 -0.73 -24.63
C PRO A 48 5.12 0.35 -24.14
N ALA A 49 5.20 1.48 -24.85
CA ALA A 49 6.06 2.59 -24.47
C ALA A 49 5.63 3.24 -23.14
N LEU A 50 4.32 3.36 -22.90
CA LEU A 50 3.77 3.97 -21.69
C LEU A 50 3.79 3.00 -20.51
N THR A 51 3.71 1.69 -20.74
CA THR A 51 3.93 0.68 -19.69
C THR A 51 5.35 0.78 -19.12
N GLY A 52 6.36 0.94 -19.98
CA GLY A 52 7.74 1.15 -19.54
C GLY A 52 7.93 2.46 -18.77
N PHE A 53 7.32 3.55 -19.25
CA PHE A 53 7.31 4.83 -18.55
C PHE A 53 6.66 4.73 -17.16
N PHE A 54 5.51 4.05 -17.07
CA PHE A 54 4.82 3.83 -15.81
C PHE A 54 5.67 3.02 -14.81
N ALA A 55 6.33 1.96 -15.27
CA ALA A 55 7.24 1.17 -14.44
C ALA A 55 8.41 2.04 -13.91
N ALA A 56 8.99 2.90 -14.75
CA ALA A 56 10.04 3.82 -14.35
C ALA A 56 9.53 4.88 -13.34
N ALA A 57 8.33 5.42 -13.52
CA ALA A 57 7.72 6.39 -12.61
C ALA A 57 7.48 5.77 -11.22
N MET A 58 6.97 4.53 -11.15
CA MET A 58 6.82 3.80 -9.90
C MET A 58 8.16 3.54 -9.20
N ALA A 59 9.17 3.10 -9.96
CA ALA A 59 10.52 2.92 -9.43
C ALA A 59 11.11 4.23 -8.86
N GLY A 60 10.80 5.39 -9.47
CA GLY A 60 11.21 6.71 -8.98
C GLY A 60 10.38 7.26 -7.82
N ALA A 61 9.09 6.92 -7.74
CA ALA A 61 8.20 7.36 -6.66
C ALA A 61 8.57 6.77 -5.29
N ILE A 62 9.14 5.57 -5.28
CA ILE A 62 9.60 4.88 -4.07
C ILE A 62 10.65 5.73 -3.33
N PRO A 63 11.85 6.01 -3.89
CA PRO A 63 12.88 6.79 -3.20
C PRO A 63 12.41 8.21 -2.84
N SER A 64 11.50 8.81 -3.63
CA SER A 64 10.89 10.09 -3.29
C SER A 64 10.10 10.03 -1.98
N SER A 65 9.30 8.97 -1.79
CA SER A 65 8.51 8.75 -0.56
C SER A 65 9.40 8.47 0.64
N PHE A 66 10.49 7.73 0.43
CA PHE A 66 11.51 7.50 1.47
C PHE A 66 12.17 8.80 1.92
N ASN A 67 12.51 9.71 0.99
CA ASN A 67 13.18 10.96 1.35
C ASN A 67 12.29 11.88 2.20
N SER A 68 10.99 11.95 1.90
CA SER A 68 10.01 12.64 2.75
C SER A 68 9.80 11.95 4.11
N ALA A 69 9.77 10.62 4.13
CA ALA A 69 9.66 9.86 5.39
C ALA A 69 10.88 10.06 6.29
N LEU A 70 12.09 10.08 5.73
CA LEU A 70 13.34 10.34 6.44
C LEU A 70 13.35 11.74 7.06
N ASN A 71 12.91 12.76 6.33
CA ASN A 71 12.86 14.13 6.84
C ASN A 71 11.89 14.27 8.04
N SER A 72 10.71 13.67 7.92
CA SER A 72 9.72 13.61 9.02
C SER A 72 10.24 12.83 10.23
N THR A 73 10.92 11.70 9.99
CA THR A 73 11.49 10.85 11.04
C THR A 73 12.63 11.56 11.77
N CYS A 74 13.48 12.32 11.08
CA CYS A 74 14.53 13.13 11.71
C CYS A 74 13.97 14.25 12.59
N THR A 75 12.84 14.82 12.19
CA THR A 75 12.12 15.81 13.01
C THR A 75 11.60 15.16 14.29
N LEU A 76 10.91 14.02 14.16
CA LEU A 76 10.44 13.24 15.32
C LEU A 76 11.60 12.78 16.22
N PHE A 77 12.72 12.38 15.64
CA PHE A 77 13.90 11.97 16.37
C PHE A 77 14.54 13.15 17.12
N SER A 78 14.78 14.27 16.46
CA SER A 78 15.45 15.42 17.09
C SER A 78 14.60 16.03 18.22
N LEU A 79 13.30 16.22 17.99
CA LEU A 79 12.41 16.87 18.95
C LEU A 79 11.83 15.89 19.97
N GLY A 80 11.46 14.69 19.54
CA GLY A 80 10.77 13.69 20.37
C GLY A 80 11.71 12.73 21.10
N VAL A 81 12.93 12.52 20.62
CA VAL A 81 13.90 11.60 21.25
C VAL A 81 15.11 12.36 21.79
N TYR A 82 15.80 13.12 20.95
CA TYR A 82 17.09 13.73 21.29
C TYR A 82 16.97 14.80 22.38
N LYS A 83 16.05 15.77 22.25
CA LYS A 83 15.86 16.83 23.26
C LYS A 83 15.39 16.27 24.62
N PRO A 84 14.33 15.44 24.72
CA PRO A 84 13.86 14.97 26.04
C PRO A 84 14.73 13.87 26.69
N PHE A 85 15.34 12.96 25.91
CA PHE A 85 16.06 11.80 26.47
C PHE A 85 17.57 11.93 26.50
N PHE A 86 18.19 12.64 25.54
CA PHE A 86 19.64 12.74 25.45
C PHE A 86 20.18 14.09 25.94
N ASN A 87 19.57 15.21 25.56
CA ASN A 87 20.05 16.53 25.94
C ASN A 87 18.90 17.52 26.16
N LYS A 88 18.41 17.56 27.40
CA LYS A 88 17.26 18.37 27.85
C LYS A 88 17.46 19.88 27.73
N GLY A 89 18.70 20.33 27.67
CA GLY A 89 19.08 21.74 27.46
C GLY A 89 19.65 22.01 26.07
N ALA A 90 19.47 21.10 25.10
CA ALA A 90 19.98 21.29 23.76
C ALA A 90 19.41 22.55 23.13
N ASP A 91 20.31 23.46 22.75
CA ASP A 91 19.99 24.61 21.92
C ASP A 91 19.40 24.16 20.58
N ASP A 92 18.54 24.97 19.97
CA ASP A 92 17.79 24.59 18.76
C ASP A 92 18.74 24.26 17.61
N ALA A 93 19.92 24.89 17.55
CA ALA A 93 20.96 24.55 16.59
C ALA A 93 21.52 23.12 16.78
N ALA A 94 21.64 22.63 18.02
CA ALA A 94 22.11 21.28 18.33
C ALA A 94 21.05 20.22 18.00
N VAL A 95 19.78 20.54 18.23
CA VAL A 95 18.63 19.69 17.86
C VAL A 95 18.52 19.56 16.33
N ILE A 96 18.64 20.67 15.60
CA ILE A 96 18.64 20.64 14.13
C ILE A 96 19.86 19.86 13.61
N ARG A 97 21.02 20.01 14.24
CA ARG A 97 22.24 19.29 13.86
C ARG A 97 22.10 17.79 14.11
N SER A 98 21.47 17.37 15.21
CA SER A 98 21.24 15.94 15.47
C SER A 98 20.26 15.32 14.46
N GLY A 99 19.23 16.05 14.04
CA GLY A 99 18.34 15.64 12.95
C GLY A 99 19.05 15.53 11.60
N LYS A 100 19.94 16.47 11.25
CA LYS A 100 20.73 16.42 10.00
C LYS A 100 21.73 15.26 9.99
N VAL A 101 22.43 15.03 11.11
CA VAL A 101 23.37 13.90 11.27
C VAL A 101 22.65 12.55 11.15
N PHE A 102 21.41 12.45 11.63
CA PHE A 102 20.62 11.23 11.56
C PHE A 102 20.01 10.98 10.17
N GLY A 103 19.65 12.05 9.44
CA GLY A 103 18.96 11.95 8.15
C GLY A 103 19.85 11.75 6.95
N TRP A 104 21.05 12.32 6.94
CA TRP A 104 21.92 12.28 5.77
C TRP A 104 23.32 12.80 6.14
N ASN A 105 24.31 11.91 6.24
CA ASN A 105 25.70 12.32 6.47
C ASN A 105 26.43 12.53 5.14
N ARG A 106 26.04 13.60 4.43
CA ARG A 106 26.87 14.41 3.51
C ARG A 106 26.25 15.78 3.28
#